data_AF-B5YIK3-F1
#
_entry.id   AF-B5YIK3-F1
#
_cell.length_a   1.000
_cell.length_b   1.000
_cell.length_c   1.000
_cell.angle_alpha   90.00
_cell.angle_beta   90.00
_cell.angle_gamma   90.00
#
_symmetry.space_group_name_H-M   'P 1'
#
loop_
_entity.id
_entity.type
_entity.pdbx_description
1 polymer ?
#
loop_
_entity_poly.entity_id
_entity_poly.type
_entity_poly.pdbx_seq_one_letter_code
_entity_poly.pdbx_strand_id
1 'polypeptide(L)' 'MELLTPNEVTQILKITKRTLYHYIKQGIIPYVRLQKRIRFRKEDIDQFIQNRLSRNPEVDDIVVTIKRKIQKALKES' A
#
# COMPACT_ATOMS: atom_id res chain seq x y z
N MET A 1 -7.92 3.01 12.77
CA MET A 1 -6.90 1.99 12.49
C MET A 1 -7.61 0.73 12.02
N GLU A 2 -7.51 0.42 10.73
CA GLU A 2 -8.17 -0.75 10.12
C GLU A 2 -7.18 -1.93 10.08
N LEU A 3 -7.64 -3.11 10.52
CA LEU A 3 -6.83 -4.33 10.58
C LEU A 3 -7.32 -5.37 9.57
N LEU A 4 -6.42 -5.82 8.72
CA LEU A 4 -6.66 -6.79 7.66
C LEU A 4 -6.27 -8.20 8.11
N THR A 5 -7.02 -9.18 7.63
CA THR A 5 -6.73 -10.61 7.72
C THR A 5 -5.70 -11.02 6.65
N PRO A 6 -5.04 -12.17 6.82
CA PRO A 6 -4.18 -12.72 5.76
C PRO A 6 -4.90 -12.89 4.41
N ASN A 7 -6.20 -13.25 4.43
CA ASN A 7 -6.99 -13.41 3.22
C ASN A 7 -7.14 -12.07 2.48
N GLU A 8 -7.52 -11.02 3.18
CA GLU A 8 -7.68 -9.68 2.58
C GLU A 8 -6.36 -9.17 2.01
N VAL A 9 -5.26 -9.32 2.74
CA VAL A 9 -3.93 -8.93 2.24
C VAL A 9 -3.54 -9.71 0.99
N THR A 10 -3.82 -11.02 0.92
CA THR A 10 -3.58 -11.79 -0.32
C THR A 10 -4.43 -11.33 -1.50
N GLN A 11 -5.66 -10.86 -1.25
CA GLN A 11 -6.54 -10.34 -2.29
C GLN A 11 -6.09 -8.97 -2.80
N ILE A 12 -5.61 -8.10 -1.89
CA ILE A 12 -5.08 -6.77 -2.22
C ILE A 12 -3.79 -6.90 -3.02
N LEU A 13 -2.82 -7.66 -2.51
CA LEU A 13 -1.50 -7.80 -3.14
C LEU A 13 -1.50 -8.78 -4.32
N LYS A 14 -2.60 -9.50 -4.56
CA LYS A 14 -2.73 -10.55 -5.59
C LYS A 14 -1.62 -11.60 -5.51
N ILE A 15 -1.30 -12.03 -4.29
CA ILE A 15 -0.28 -13.06 -4.01
C ILE A 15 -0.90 -14.28 -3.32
N THR A 16 -0.16 -15.39 -3.32
CA THR A 16 -0.56 -16.57 -2.55
C THR A 16 -0.31 -16.40 -1.06
N LYS A 17 -1.04 -17.13 -0.22
CA LYS A 17 -0.77 -17.20 1.24
C LYS A 17 0.65 -17.66 1.55
N ARG A 18 1.20 -18.57 0.74
CA ARG A 18 2.59 -19.03 0.87
C ARG A 18 3.57 -17.86 0.75
N THR A 19 3.39 -17.02 -0.26
CA THR A 19 4.21 -15.82 -0.46
C THR A 19 4.02 -14.83 0.69
N LEU A 20 2.79 -14.61 1.15
CA LEU A 20 2.52 -13.75 2.29
C LEU A 20 3.24 -14.23 3.57
N TYR A 21 3.17 -15.53 3.89
CA TYR A 21 3.89 -16.08 5.05
C TYR A 21 5.41 -16.05 4.87
N HIS A 22 5.90 -16.18 3.64
CA HIS A 22 7.32 -15.97 3.36
C HIS A 22 7.73 -14.53 3.68
N TYR A 23 6.97 -13.53 3.25
CA TYR A 23 7.24 -12.12 3.56
C TYR A 23 7.20 -11.83 5.06
N ILE A 24 6.26 -12.43 5.79
CA ILE A 24 6.21 -12.34 7.26
C ILE A 24 7.47 -12.93 7.88
N LYS A 25 7.89 -14.13 7.44
CA LYS A 25 9.09 -14.81 7.96
C LYS A 25 10.37 -14.03 7.67
N GLN A 26 10.42 -13.33 6.54
CA GLN A 26 11.54 -12.47 6.16
C GLN A 26 11.48 -11.07 6.80
N GLY A 27 10.42 -10.74 7.54
CA GLY A 27 10.25 -9.41 8.14
C GLY A 27 9.95 -8.29 7.13
N ILE A 28 9.53 -8.64 5.92
CA ILE A 28 9.26 -7.68 4.83
C ILE A 28 7.94 -6.94 5.07
N ILE A 29 6.92 -7.64 5.57
CA ILE A 29 5.61 -7.07 5.88
C ILE A 29 5.39 -7.10 7.40
N PRO A 30 5.17 -5.95 8.05
CA PRO A 30 4.85 -5.90 9.47
C PRO A 30 3.51 -6.56 9.76
N TYR A 31 3.38 -7.20 10.92
CA TYR A 31 2.13 -7.80 11.35
C TYR A 31 1.91 -7.62 12.85
N VAL A 32 0.64 -7.68 13.25
CA VAL A 32 0.19 -7.66 14.63
C VAL A 32 -0.33 -9.06 14.99
N ARG A 33 0.16 -9.61 16.09
CA ARG A 33 -0.34 -10.89 16.62
C ARG A 33 -1.43 -10.62 17.65
N LEU A 34 -2.66 -11.02 17.32
CA LEU A 34 -3.81 -10.99 18.21
C LEU A 34 -4.13 -12.41 18.64
N GLN A 35 -3.63 -12.80 19.82
CA GLN A 35 -3.74 -14.16 20.36
C GLN A 35 -3.23 -15.22 19.34
N LYS A 36 -4.16 -16.02 18.79
CA LYS A 36 -3.90 -17.09 17.80
C LYS A 36 -4.03 -16.62 16.34
N ARG A 37 -4.35 -15.35 16.10
CA ARG A 37 -4.58 -14.79 14.76
C ARG A 37 -3.53 -13.72 14.45
N ILE A 38 -3.20 -13.62 13.17
CA ILE A 38 -2.36 -12.55 12.63
C ILE A 38 -3.28 -11.51 11.98
N ARG A 39 -2.92 -10.23 12.14
CA ARG A 39 -3.51 -9.09 11.46
C ARG A 39 -2.44 -8.20 10.87
N PHE A 40 -2.81 -7.42 9.88
CA PHE A 40 -1.95 -6.44 9.23
C PHE A 40 -2.63 -5.09 9.34
N ARG A 41 -1.87 -4.04 9.62
CA ARG A 41 -2.44 -2.70 9.55
C ARG A 41 -2.58 -2.34 8.08
N LYS A 42 -3.72 -1.77 7.71
CA LYS A 42 -3.92 -1.31 6.33
C LYS A 42 -2.83 -0.32 5.89
N GLU A 43 -2.46 0.60 6.80
CA GLU A 43 -1.38 1.57 6.58
C GLU A 43 -0.04 0.93 6.20
N ASP A 44 0.33 -0.19 6.85
CA ASP A 44 1.58 -0.91 6.56
C ASP A 44 1.55 -1.54 5.16
N ILE A 45 0.40 -2.08 4.75
CA ILE A 45 0.22 -2.66 3.42
C ILE A 45 0.25 -1.58 2.34
N ASP A 46 -0.39 -0.43 2.59
CA ASP A 46 -0.38 0.71 1.67
C ASP A 46 1.05 1.26 1.49
N GLN A 47 1.80 1.39 2.59
CA GLN A 47 3.22 1.79 2.55
C GLN A 47 4.09 0.75 1.82
N PHE A 48 3.86 -0.54 2.05
CA PHE A 48 4.57 -1.60 1.35
C PHE A 48 4.39 -1.50 -0.17
N ILE A 49 3.17 -1.22 -0.63
CA ILE A 49 2.87 -1.00 -2.05
C ILE A 49 3.60 0.26 -2.55
N GLN A 50 3.48 1.38 -1.83
CA GLN A 50 4.12 2.65 -2.19
C GLN A 50 5.64 2.54 -2.35
N ASN A 51 6.31 1.81 -1.46
CA ASN A 51 7.76 1.58 -1.51
C ASN A 51 8.20 0.64 -2.65
N ARG A 52 7.27 -0.13 -3.24
CA ARG A 52 7.52 -1.09 -4.33
C ARG A 52 7.03 -0.62 -5.69
N LEU A 53 6.25 0.46 -5.74
CA LEU A 53 5.93 1.13 -6.98
C LEU A 53 7.22 1.72 -7.55
N SER A 54 7.65 1.17 -8.69
CA SER A 54 8.63 1.81 -9.56
C SER A 54 8.03 3.11 -10.07
N ARG A 55 8.16 4.18 -9.28
CA ARG A 55 7.80 5.52 -9.71
C ARG A 55 8.76 5.90 -10.82
N ASN A 56 8.24 6.21 -12.00
CA ASN A 56 8.99 7.00 -12.95
C ASN A 56 8.92 8.45 -12.44
N PRO A 57 10.02 9.02 -11.92
CA PRO A 57 9.99 10.36 -11.32
C PRO A 57 9.48 11.42 -12.30
N GLU A 58 9.78 11.26 -13.59
CA GLU A 58 9.33 12.16 -14.65
C GLU A 58 7.80 12.19 -14.79
N VAL A 59 7.14 11.04 -14.66
CA VAL A 59 5.68 10.95 -14.77
C VAL A 59 5.01 11.53 -13.53
N ASP A 60 5.57 11.33 -12.35
CA ASP A 60 5.03 11.86 -11.10
C ASP A 60 5.07 13.39 -11.06
N ASP A 61 6.17 14.00 -11.50
CA ASP A 61 6.31 15.46 -11.58
C ASP A 61 5.30 16.08 -12.56
N ILE A 62 5.04 15.40 -13.68
CA ILE A 62 4.00 15.79 -14.64
C ILE A 62 2.62 15.70 -13.98
N VAL A 63 2.29 14.61 -13.28
CA VAL A 63 1.01 14.44 -12.60
C VAL A 63 0.80 15.48 -11.51
N VAL A 64 1.83 15.82 -10.73
CA VAL A 64 1.79 16.88 -9.71
C VAL A 64 1.51 18.24 -10.37
N THR A 65 2.18 18.52 -11.49
CA THR A 65 2.00 19.77 -12.24
C THR A 65 0.59 19.89 -12.81
N ILE A 66 0.07 18.80 -13.39
CA ILE A 66 -1.31 18.74 -13.92
C ILE A 66 -2.32 18.93 -12.79
N LYS A 67 -2.16 18.23 -11.65
CA LYS A 67 -3.03 18.38 -10.48
C LYS A 67 -3.08 19.83 -9.99
N ARG A 68 -1.92 20.51 -9.91
CA ARG A 68 -1.87 21.95 -9.53
C ARG A 68 -2.60 22.84 -10.52
N LYS A 69 -2.41 22.63 -11.82
CA LYS A 69 -3.09 23.43 -12.86
C LYS A 69 -4.62 23.24 -12.81
N ILE A 70 -5.07 21.99 -12.66
CA ILE A 70 -6.51 21.68 -12.54
C ILE A 70 -7.09 22.31 -11.27
N GLN A 71 -6.40 22.22 -10.12
CA GLN A 71 -6.86 22.85 -8.89
C GLN A 71 -6.92 24.37 -9.01
N LYS A 72 -5.96 25.00 -9.69
CA LYS A 72 -5.98 26.45 -9.92
C LYS A 72 -7.17 26.85 -10.79
N ALA A 73 -7.39 26.14 -11.90
CA ALA A 73 -8.52 26.40 -12.80
C ALA A 73 -9.88 26.24 -12.12
N LEU A 74 -10.03 25.25 -11.22
CA LEU A 74 -11.26 25.04 -10.45
C LEU A 74 -11.47 26.07 -9.32
N LYS A 75 -10.43 26.77 -8.88
CA LYS A 75 -10.51 27.79 -7.81
C LYS A 75 -10.74 29.20 -8.33
N GLU A 76 -10.50 29.42 -9.62
CA GLU A 76 -10.66 30.69 -10.32
C GLU A 76 -11.99 30.74 -11.11
N SER A 77 -12.86 29.72 -10.98
CA SER A 77 -14.23 29.67 -11.52
C SER A 77 -15.29 29.87 -10.44
#